data_AF-A0ABD3QYM2-F1
#
_entry.id   AF-A0ABD3QYM2-F1
#
_cell.length_a   1.000
_cell.length_b   1.000
_cell.length_c   1.000
_cell.angle_alpha   90.00
_cell.angle_beta   90.00
_cell.angle_gamma   90.00
#
_symmetry.space_group_name_H-M   'P 1'
#
loop_
_entity.id
_entity.type
_entity.pdbx_description
1 polymer ?
#
loop_
_entity_poly.entity_id
_entity_poly.type
_entity_poly.pdbx_seq_one_letter_code
_entity_poly.pdbx_strand_id
1 'polypeptide(L)'
;MKHLYRTLSQPIYDVPHIFLLLLFETALTSLVVSHIPYTEIDWVAYMQEVSAYQNGERDYVNIRGDTGPLVYPAGFLYLYSWLKTLASNAAAAGRASMESGDDFLELDGSTSPIAIRKIQWVFVVLYLVNSVVVTALYQRVLSGMRQKQRQRDEQNCSFSALVWTWRFAMGITCLSKRIHSIFVLRLFNDAPAMLLLYLSMYLFACCDAWALGCVVFSLAVSIKMNVLLFAPGLLLLLLQRNGSLLGTIRHLAICAVVQIVLGWPFLSTYPVSYIKKAFEFDRVGVGVTFVPFGYIGLVGEEMVECIHGSAKTG
;
A
#
# COMPACT_ATOMS: atom_id res chain seq x y z
N MET A 1 -33.98 9.91 17.52
CA MET A 1 -32.99 9.50 16.49
C MET A 1 -32.05 10.63 16.06
N LYS A 2 -32.53 11.79 15.57
CA LYS A 2 -31.67 12.91 15.13
C LYS A 2 -30.68 13.44 16.19
N HIS A 3 -31.09 13.46 17.46
CA HIS A 3 -30.21 13.85 18.57
C HIS A 3 -29.05 12.87 18.77
N LEU A 4 -29.35 11.57 18.91
CA LEU A 4 -28.33 10.51 19.07
C LEU A 4 -27.32 10.49 17.91
N TYR A 5 -27.80 10.62 16.69
CA TYR A 5 -26.98 10.68 15.48
C TYR A 5 -25.94 11.80 15.51
N ARG A 6 -26.33 12.99 15.99
CA ARG A 6 -25.44 14.15 16.14
C ARG A 6 -24.52 14.01 17.36
N THR A 7 -24.98 13.38 18.43
CA THR A 7 -24.12 13.11 19.60
C THR A 7 -22.98 12.17 19.21
N LEU A 8 -23.29 11.09 18.49
CA LEU A 8 -22.29 10.10 18.09
C LEU A 8 -21.33 10.58 17.00
N SER A 9 -21.62 11.66 16.27
CA SER A 9 -20.69 12.27 15.29
C SER A 9 -19.60 13.14 15.92
N GLN A 10 -19.65 13.35 17.24
CA GLN A 10 -18.67 14.12 17.99
C GLN A 10 -17.27 13.45 17.96
N PRO A 11 -16.18 14.25 17.98
CA PRO A 11 -14.80 13.75 17.88
C PRO A 11 -14.41 12.77 18.99
N ILE A 12 -15.04 12.87 20.17
CA ILE A 12 -14.82 11.96 21.30
C ILE A 12 -15.08 10.49 20.94
N TYR A 13 -15.92 10.22 19.94
CA TYR A 13 -16.27 8.87 19.51
C TYR A 13 -15.41 8.32 18.37
N ASP A 14 -14.48 9.11 17.81
CA ASP A 14 -13.66 8.65 16.68
C ASP A 14 -12.61 7.62 17.09
N VAL A 15 -11.91 7.87 18.20
CA VAL A 15 -10.87 6.95 18.70
C VAL A 15 -11.49 5.62 19.15
N PRO A 16 -12.59 5.60 19.95
CA PRO A 16 -13.27 4.35 20.28
C PRO A 16 -13.77 3.60 19.04
N HIS A 17 -14.31 4.30 18.05
CA HIS A 17 -14.78 3.67 16.80
C HIS A 17 -13.64 2.98 16.04
N ILE A 18 -12.51 3.66 15.88
CA ILE A 18 -11.33 3.10 15.19
C ILE A 18 -10.73 1.96 15.98
N PHE A 19 -10.65 2.06 17.31
CA PHE A 19 -10.16 0.98 18.15
C PHE A 19 -11.01 -0.30 18.00
N LEU A 20 -12.34 -0.16 18.07
CA LEU A 20 -13.26 -1.28 17.88
C LEU A 20 -13.13 -1.89 16.47
N LEU A 21 -12.96 -1.06 15.46
CA LEU A 21 -12.77 -1.49 14.08
C LEU A 21 -11.45 -2.27 13.91
N LEU A 22 -10.33 -1.78 14.47
CA LEU A 22 -9.04 -2.49 14.40
C LEU A 22 -9.04 -3.79 15.21
N LEU A 23 -9.72 -3.81 16.37
CA LEU A 23 -9.89 -5.03 17.15
C LEU A 23 -10.70 -6.08 16.38
N PHE A 24 -11.79 -5.65 15.75
CA PHE A 24 -12.60 -6.51 14.88
C PHE A 24 -11.78 -7.05 13.70
N GLU A 25 -11.03 -6.19 13.01
CA GLU A 25 -10.19 -6.59 11.88
C GLU A 25 -9.09 -7.58 12.29
N THR A 26 -8.48 -7.37 13.46
CA THR A 26 -7.48 -8.31 14.00
C THR A 26 -8.09 -9.68 14.25
N ALA A 27 -9.28 -9.73 14.85
CA ALA A 27 -9.99 -10.98 15.08
C ALA A 27 -10.42 -11.66 13.77
N LEU A 28 -10.99 -10.89 12.83
CA LEU A 28 -11.46 -11.39 11.54
C LEU A 28 -10.31 -11.95 10.70
N THR A 29 -9.22 -11.20 10.55
CA THR A 29 -8.04 -11.65 9.77
C THR A 29 -7.36 -12.86 10.41
N SER A 30 -7.30 -12.93 11.73
CA SER A 30 -6.79 -14.10 12.46
C SER A 30 -7.67 -15.34 12.24
N LEU A 31 -9.01 -15.17 12.25
CA LEU A 31 -9.95 -16.25 11.96
C LEU A 31 -9.81 -16.73 10.52
N VAL A 32 -9.66 -15.80 9.57
CA VAL A 32 -9.43 -16.10 8.15
C VAL A 32 -8.16 -16.93 7.95
N VAL A 33 -7.02 -16.52 8.50
CA VAL A 33 -5.75 -17.28 8.35
C VAL A 33 -5.81 -18.65 9.02
N SER A 34 -6.55 -18.78 10.14
CA SER A 34 -6.64 -20.04 10.87
C SER A 34 -7.62 -21.05 10.25
N HIS A 35 -8.69 -20.59 9.61
CA HIS A 35 -9.78 -21.45 9.14
C HIS A 35 -9.88 -21.58 7.62
N ILE A 36 -9.31 -20.64 6.85
CA ILE A 36 -9.39 -20.65 5.38
C ILE A 36 -8.04 -21.12 4.82
N PRO A 37 -8.01 -22.18 4.00
CA PRO A 37 -6.78 -22.63 3.40
C PRO A 37 -6.21 -21.58 2.45
N TYR A 38 -4.89 -21.55 2.36
CA TYR A 38 -4.17 -20.76 1.37
C TYR A 38 -4.68 -21.08 -0.04
N THR A 39 -4.93 -20.05 -0.84
CA THR A 39 -5.30 -20.19 -2.25
C THR A 39 -4.15 -19.68 -3.09
N GLU A 40 -3.47 -20.60 -3.76
CA GLU A 40 -2.33 -20.32 -4.62
C GLU A 40 -2.80 -19.67 -5.91
N ILE A 41 -2.17 -18.54 -6.29
CA ILE A 41 -2.46 -17.82 -7.53
C ILE A 41 -1.16 -17.38 -8.20
N ASP A 42 -0.42 -16.46 -7.57
CA ASP A 42 0.80 -15.88 -8.17
C ASP A 42 2.08 -16.22 -7.39
N TRP A 43 1.98 -16.84 -6.22
CA TRP A 43 3.16 -17.04 -5.36
C TRP A 43 4.23 -17.90 -6.01
N VAL A 44 3.85 -19.00 -6.67
CA VAL A 44 4.81 -19.87 -7.36
C VAL A 44 5.50 -19.10 -8.49
N ALA A 45 4.72 -18.38 -9.31
CA ALA A 45 5.27 -17.52 -10.36
C ALA A 45 6.24 -16.47 -9.81
N TYR A 46 5.89 -15.81 -8.69
CA TYR A 46 6.79 -14.85 -8.03
C TYR A 46 8.08 -15.51 -7.54
N MET A 47 8.01 -16.74 -7.01
CA MET A 47 9.21 -17.46 -6.57
C MET A 47 10.09 -17.89 -7.75
N GLN A 48 9.52 -18.25 -8.89
CA GLN A 48 10.27 -18.54 -10.12
C GLN A 48 10.99 -17.29 -10.64
N GLU A 49 10.29 -16.15 -10.75
CA GLU A 49 10.87 -14.87 -11.15
C GLU A 49 12.02 -14.43 -10.22
N VAL A 50 11.80 -14.53 -8.91
CA VAL A 50 12.84 -14.24 -7.90
C VAL A 50 14.02 -15.20 -8.02
N SER A 51 13.78 -16.48 -8.32
CA SER A 51 14.86 -17.47 -8.49
C SER A 51 15.71 -17.15 -9.73
N ALA A 52 15.09 -16.79 -10.84
CA ALA A 52 15.81 -16.34 -12.03
C ALA A 52 16.69 -15.11 -11.72
N TYR A 53 16.15 -14.12 -11.01
CA TYR A 53 16.91 -12.96 -10.54
C TYR A 53 18.08 -13.35 -9.62
N GLN A 54 17.86 -14.23 -8.64
CA GLN A 54 18.88 -14.69 -7.70
C GLN A 54 20.00 -15.49 -8.41
N ASN A 55 19.68 -16.18 -9.49
CA ASN A 55 20.64 -16.91 -10.34
C ASN A 55 21.47 -15.99 -11.26
N GLY A 56 21.24 -14.68 -11.22
CA GLY A 56 22.03 -13.70 -11.96
C GLY A 56 21.35 -13.16 -13.22
N GLU A 57 20.11 -13.56 -13.53
CA GLU A 57 19.39 -13.00 -14.67
C GLU A 57 19.06 -11.52 -14.43
N ARG A 58 19.30 -10.69 -15.45
CA ARG A 58 19.08 -9.24 -15.44
C ARG A 58 18.27 -8.77 -16.64
N ASP A 59 18.01 -9.61 -17.63
CA ASP A 59 17.10 -9.30 -18.72
C ASP A 59 15.66 -9.62 -18.30
N TYR A 60 14.84 -8.57 -18.13
CA TYR A 60 13.42 -8.68 -17.76
C TYR A 60 12.58 -9.53 -18.74
N VAL A 61 13.03 -9.70 -19.99
CA VAL A 61 12.36 -10.59 -20.96
C VAL A 61 12.53 -12.06 -20.58
N ASN A 62 13.63 -12.40 -19.91
CA ASN A 62 14.01 -13.75 -19.52
C ASN A 62 13.64 -14.07 -18.07
N ILE A 63 13.41 -13.07 -17.22
CA ILE A 63 12.82 -13.28 -15.88
C ILE A 63 11.33 -13.58 -16.08
N ARG A 64 10.94 -14.85 -15.92
CA ARG A 64 9.56 -15.31 -16.12
C ARG A 64 9.13 -16.30 -15.03
N GLY A 65 7.84 -16.35 -14.78
CA GLY A 65 7.18 -17.45 -14.07
C GLY A 65 6.02 -18.02 -14.89
N ASP A 66 5.23 -18.88 -14.27
CA ASP A 66 4.07 -19.54 -14.90
C ASP A 66 3.01 -18.57 -15.42
N THR A 67 2.97 -17.35 -14.88
CA THR A 67 2.06 -16.26 -15.30
C THR A 67 2.63 -15.38 -16.42
N GLY A 68 3.84 -15.67 -16.89
CA GLY A 68 4.52 -14.95 -17.97
C GLY A 68 5.76 -14.17 -17.51
N PRO A 69 6.22 -13.20 -18.32
CA PRO A 69 7.40 -12.41 -17.99
C PRO A 69 7.17 -11.42 -16.86
N LEU A 70 8.24 -11.10 -16.13
CA LEU A 70 8.24 -10.12 -15.06
C LEU A 70 7.90 -8.73 -15.60
N VAL A 71 6.98 -8.10 -14.90
CA VAL A 71 6.31 -6.85 -15.28
C VAL A 71 6.18 -5.86 -14.12
N TYR A 72 6.85 -6.18 -13.01
CA TYR A 72 6.93 -5.32 -11.84
C TYR A 72 8.32 -4.69 -11.77
N PRO A 73 8.45 -3.43 -11.33
CA PRO A 73 9.77 -2.81 -11.21
C PRO A 73 10.64 -3.50 -10.15
N ALA A 74 11.92 -3.12 -10.10
CA ALA A 74 12.95 -3.85 -9.35
C ALA A 74 12.64 -4.07 -7.85
N GLY A 75 11.91 -3.15 -7.22
CA GLY A 75 11.53 -3.25 -5.81
C GLY A 75 10.69 -4.49 -5.48
N PHE A 76 9.91 -4.98 -6.44
CA PHE A 76 9.19 -6.25 -6.32
C PHE A 76 10.17 -7.42 -6.09
N LEU A 77 11.20 -7.55 -6.92
CA LEU A 77 12.19 -8.63 -6.80
C LEU A 77 12.90 -8.58 -5.45
N TYR A 78 13.21 -7.39 -4.94
CA TYR A 78 13.87 -7.22 -3.64
C TYR A 78 12.97 -7.65 -2.49
N LEU A 79 11.70 -7.22 -2.52
CA LEU A 79 10.74 -7.57 -1.49
C LEU A 79 10.48 -9.08 -1.46
N TYR A 80 10.23 -9.70 -2.61
CA TYR A 80 9.92 -11.13 -2.67
C TYR A 80 11.16 -12.00 -2.48
N SER A 81 12.36 -11.51 -2.81
CA SER A 81 13.62 -12.15 -2.37
C SER A 81 13.70 -12.22 -0.85
N TRP A 82 13.38 -11.13 -0.15
CA TRP A 82 13.35 -11.10 1.31
C TRP A 82 12.28 -12.05 1.88
N LEU A 83 11.06 -12.04 1.33
CA LEU A 83 10.01 -12.97 1.75
C LEU A 83 10.41 -14.44 1.55
N LYS A 84 11.09 -14.75 0.44
CA LYS A 84 11.64 -16.10 0.18
C LYS A 84 12.68 -16.50 1.22
N THR A 85 13.54 -15.58 1.68
CA THR A 85 14.48 -15.86 2.77
C THR A 85 13.78 -16.12 4.10
N LEU A 86 12.72 -15.38 4.42
CA LEU A 86 11.91 -15.65 5.61
C LEU A 86 11.23 -17.02 5.56
N ALA A 87 10.70 -17.38 4.39
CA ALA A 87 10.03 -18.65 4.18
C ALA A 87 10.98 -19.84 4.34
N SER A 88 12.18 -19.74 3.76
CA SER A 88 13.21 -20.78 3.86
C SER A 88 13.73 -20.94 5.29
N ASN A 89 14.00 -19.84 5.99
CA ASN A 89 14.38 -19.88 7.41
C ASN A 89 13.27 -20.50 8.28
N ALA A 90 12.01 -20.20 7.99
CA ALA A 90 10.87 -20.78 8.67
C ALA A 90 10.77 -22.30 8.47
N ALA A 91 11.01 -22.77 7.25
CA ALA A 91 11.02 -24.19 6.91
C ALA A 91 12.21 -24.93 7.55
N ALA A 92 13.38 -24.30 7.63
CA ALA A 92 14.55 -24.85 8.33
C ALA A 92 14.29 -25.00 9.84
N ALA A 93 13.70 -23.99 10.48
CA ALA A 93 13.35 -24.04 11.91
C ALA A 93 12.27 -25.10 12.22
N GLY A 94 11.34 -25.36 11.29
CA GLY A 94 10.34 -26.42 11.45
C GLY A 94 10.97 -27.83 11.40
N ARG A 95 11.98 -28.04 10.55
CA ARG A 95 12.71 -29.31 10.42
C ARG A 95 13.54 -29.67 11.67
N ALA A 96 14.11 -28.67 12.34
CA ALA A 96 14.87 -28.89 13.58
C ALA A 96 14.01 -29.38 14.77
N SER A 97 12.68 -29.26 14.66
CA SER A 97 11.73 -29.58 15.72
C SER A 97 11.02 -30.93 15.52
N MET A 98 11.35 -31.72 14.49
CA MET A 98 10.61 -32.93 14.13
C MET A 98 11.55 -34.08 13.74
N GLU A 99 11.79 -35.03 14.66
CA GLU A 99 12.36 -36.34 14.39
C GLU A 99 11.28 -37.25 13.77
N SER A 100 11.04 -37.17 12.46
CA SER A 100 10.46 -38.28 11.68
C SER A 100 10.50 -37.93 10.20
N GLY A 101 11.04 -38.86 9.42
CA GLY A 101 11.27 -38.71 7.99
C GLY A 101 9.97 -38.72 7.19
N ASP A 102 9.52 -37.51 6.84
CA ASP A 102 8.86 -37.26 5.57
C ASP A 102 9.74 -36.27 4.81
N ASP A 103 10.06 -36.61 3.56
CA ASP A 103 10.93 -35.85 2.68
C ASP A 103 10.26 -34.52 2.34
N PHE A 104 10.56 -33.49 3.14
CA PHE A 104 10.00 -32.14 3.02
C PHE A 104 10.80 -31.27 2.02
N LEU A 105 11.54 -31.90 1.11
CA LEU A 105 12.26 -31.23 0.03
C LEU A 105 11.92 -31.92 -1.26
N GLU A 106 11.32 -31.18 -2.20
CA GLU A 106 11.66 -31.30 -3.61
C GLU A 106 11.03 -30.10 -4.35
N LEU A 107 11.81 -29.03 -4.51
CA LEU A 107 12.45 -28.70 -5.79
C LEU A 107 11.43 -28.25 -6.85
N ASP A 108 10.87 -27.05 -6.68
CA ASP A 108 10.66 -25.99 -7.71
C ASP A 108 9.70 -24.89 -7.19
N GLY A 109 9.97 -24.30 -6.02
CA GLY A 109 9.28 -23.05 -5.62
C GLY A 109 7.93 -23.16 -4.89
N SER A 110 7.44 -24.33 -4.49
CA SER A 110 6.27 -24.42 -3.59
C SER A 110 6.71 -24.55 -2.12
N THR A 111 6.64 -23.42 -1.40
CA THR A 111 6.97 -23.31 0.02
C THR A 111 6.16 -24.26 0.91
N SER A 112 6.78 -24.76 1.98
CA SER A 112 6.11 -25.51 3.06
C SER A 112 4.81 -24.89 3.50
N PRO A 113 3.76 -25.69 3.80
CA PRO A 113 2.56 -25.18 4.45
C PRO A 113 2.87 -24.35 5.70
N ILE A 114 3.92 -24.72 6.46
CA ILE A 114 4.38 -23.98 7.64
C ILE A 114 4.97 -22.62 7.24
N ALA A 115 5.79 -22.60 6.19
CA ALA A 115 6.41 -21.37 5.67
C ALA A 115 5.37 -20.41 5.10
N ILE A 116 4.42 -20.92 4.30
CA ILE A 116 3.29 -20.15 3.75
C ILE A 116 2.49 -19.52 4.89
N ARG A 117 2.15 -20.28 5.94
CA ARG A 117 1.42 -19.73 7.09
C ARG A 117 2.18 -18.59 7.77
N LYS A 118 3.51 -18.69 7.93
CA LYS A 118 4.28 -17.57 8.51
C LYS A 118 4.23 -16.33 7.62
N ILE A 119 4.30 -16.50 6.30
CA ILE A 119 4.18 -15.39 5.35
C ILE A 119 2.76 -14.79 5.39
N GLN A 120 1.71 -15.60 5.50
CA GLN A 120 0.34 -15.10 5.67
C GLN A 120 0.23 -14.21 6.91
N TRP A 121 0.86 -14.57 8.04
CA TRP A 121 0.93 -13.71 9.23
C TRP A 121 1.70 -12.40 8.99
N VAL A 122 2.78 -12.42 8.21
CA VAL A 122 3.47 -11.18 7.79
C VAL A 122 2.50 -10.29 7.03
N PHE A 123 1.71 -10.85 6.11
CA PHE A 123 0.72 -10.09 5.33
C PHE A 123 -0.46 -9.61 6.18
N VAL A 124 -0.89 -10.36 7.20
CA VAL A 124 -1.86 -9.87 8.21
C VAL A 124 -1.29 -8.64 8.91
N VAL A 125 -0.04 -8.67 9.35
CA VAL A 125 0.60 -7.51 10.00
C VAL A 125 0.66 -6.33 9.02
N LEU A 126 1.08 -6.54 7.78
CA LEU A 126 1.09 -5.48 6.75
C LEU A 126 -0.30 -4.88 6.54
N TYR A 127 -1.34 -5.72 6.49
CA TYR A 127 -2.73 -5.28 6.35
C TYR A 127 -3.21 -4.49 7.58
N LEU A 128 -2.93 -4.95 8.79
CA LEU A 128 -3.32 -4.25 10.02
C LEU A 128 -2.61 -2.89 10.14
N VAL A 129 -1.31 -2.84 9.83
CA VAL A 129 -0.56 -1.57 9.77
C VAL A 129 -1.15 -0.65 8.70
N ASN A 130 -1.51 -1.19 7.54
CA ASN A 130 -2.17 -0.43 6.49
C ASN A 130 -3.50 0.18 6.97
N SER A 131 -4.32 -0.60 7.66
CA SER A 131 -5.58 -0.13 8.26
C SER A 131 -5.35 0.96 9.31
N VAL A 132 -4.30 0.85 10.13
CA VAL A 132 -3.90 1.90 11.08
C VAL A 132 -3.50 3.18 10.35
N VAL A 133 -2.67 3.10 9.30
CA VAL A 133 -2.23 4.27 8.53
C VAL A 133 -3.41 4.96 7.84
N VAL A 134 -4.30 4.19 7.21
CA VAL A 134 -5.49 4.73 6.52
C VAL A 134 -6.44 5.40 7.51
N THR A 135 -6.70 4.77 8.66
CA THR A 135 -7.59 5.36 9.69
C THR A 135 -6.97 6.60 10.34
N ALA A 136 -5.65 6.63 10.54
CA ALA A 136 -4.93 7.81 11.05
C ALA A 136 -4.95 8.98 10.05
N LEU A 137 -4.71 8.69 8.75
CA LEU A 137 -4.84 9.68 7.68
C LEU A 137 -6.26 10.26 7.64
N TYR A 138 -7.26 9.38 7.75
CA TYR A 138 -8.65 9.79 7.75
C TYR A 138 -9.00 10.68 8.96
N GLN A 139 -8.56 10.31 10.17
CA GLN A 139 -8.73 11.14 11.36
C GLN A 139 -8.11 12.53 11.21
N ARG A 140 -6.93 12.63 10.58
CA ARG A 140 -6.27 13.91 10.30
C ARG A 140 -7.13 14.78 9.39
N VAL A 141 -7.58 14.24 8.26
CA VAL A 141 -8.42 14.95 7.29
C VAL A 141 -9.74 15.37 7.91
N LEU A 142 -10.42 14.46 8.63
CA LEU A 142 -11.69 14.75 9.30
C LEU A 142 -11.54 15.85 10.36
N SER A 143 -10.45 15.83 11.12
CA SER A 143 -10.16 16.87 12.12
C SER A 143 -9.95 18.23 11.47
N GLY A 144 -9.26 18.28 10.32
CA GLY A 144 -9.10 19.50 9.52
C GLY A 144 -10.44 20.04 9.01
N MET A 145 -11.30 19.18 8.46
CA MET A 145 -12.64 19.58 8.02
C MET A 145 -13.52 20.11 9.16
N ARG A 146 -13.46 19.50 10.35
CA ARG A 146 -14.19 19.98 11.54
C ARG A 146 -13.79 21.40 11.94
N GLN A 147 -12.49 21.69 11.91
CA GLN A 147 -11.99 23.01 12.27
C GLN A 147 -12.49 24.08 11.29
N LYS A 148 -12.46 23.79 9.99
CA LYS A 148 -12.99 24.68 8.94
C LYS A 148 -14.50 24.90 9.07
N GLN A 149 -15.26 23.84 9.32
CA GLN A 149 -16.71 23.95 9.49
C GLN A 149 -17.07 24.81 10.71
N ARG A 150 -16.32 24.68 11.81
CA ARG A 150 -16.51 25.50 13.01
C ARG A 150 -16.26 26.99 12.76
N GLN A 151 -15.46 27.33 11.75
CA GLN A 151 -15.22 28.72 11.33
C GLN A 151 -16.29 29.26 10.38
N ARG A 152 -17.02 28.40 9.65
CA ARG A 152 -18.04 28.82 8.67
C ARG A 152 -19.46 28.97 9.25
N ASP A 153 -19.69 28.67 10.53
CA ASP A 153 -21.02 28.69 11.18
C ASP A 153 -22.14 27.98 10.39
N GLU A 154 -21.78 27.02 9.53
CA GLU A 154 -22.71 26.31 8.66
C GLU A 154 -23.43 25.16 9.39
N GLN A 155 -24.65 24.87 8.94
CA GLN A 155 -25.58 23.93 9.56
C GLN A 155 -24.98 22.52 9.81
N ASN A 156 -24.81 22.15 11.08
CA ASN A 156 -24.26 20.89 11.61
C ASN A 156 -24.86 19.56 11.08
N CYS A 157 -25.96 19.60 10.32
CA CYS A 157 -26.64 18.39 9.81
C CYS A 157 -25.83 17.70 8.70
N SER A 158 -25.32 18.47 7.73
CA SER A 158 -24.56 17.93 6.59
C SER A 158 -23.22 17.31 7.03
N PHE A 159 -22.52 17.97 7.94
CA PHE A 159 -21.24 17.47 8.45
C PHE A 159 -21.38 16.17 9.26
N SER A 160 -22.44 16.04 10.05
CA SER A 160 -22.74 14.78 10.74
C SER A 160 -22.98 13.64 9.74
N ALA A 161 -23.60 13.93 8.60
CA ALA A 161 -23.75 12.97 7.51
C ALA A 161 -22.43 12.57 6.90
N LEU A 162 -21.52 13.51 6.68
CA LEU A 162 -20.18 13.20 6.21
C LEU A 162 -19.49 12.22 7.17
N VAL A 163 -19.41 12.53 8.48
CA VAL A 163 -18.79 11.66 9.49
C VAL A 163 -19.36 10.24 9.44
N TRP A 164 -20.68 10.11 9.39
CA TRP A 164 -21.34 8.80 9.35
C TRP A 164 -21.11 8.06 8.03
N THR A 165 -21.17 8.75 6.89
CA THR A 165 -20.86 8.16 5.58
C THR A 165 -19.48 7.52 5.61
N TRP A 166 -18.49 8.20 6.17
CA TRP A 166 -17.14 7.66 6.29
C TRP A 166 -17.03 6.49 7.26
N ARG A 167 -17.65 6.56 8.44
CA ARG A 167 -17.67 5.43 9.39
C ARG A 167 -18.30 4.18 8.79
N PHE A 168 -19.41 4.34 8.07
CA PHE A 168 -20.03 3.23 7.34
C PHE A 168 -19.14 2.72 6.21
N ALA A 169 -18.52 3.62 5.43
CA ALA A 169 -17.59 3.23 4.38
C ALA A 169 -16.42 2.39 4.94
N MET A 170 -15.81 2.81 6.05
CA MET A 170 -14.75 2.06 6.73
C MET A 170 -15.23 0.69 7.21
N GLY A 171 -16.42 0.63 7.82
CA GLY A 171 -17.01 -0.64 8.25
C GLY A 171 -17.30 -1.60 7.09
N ILE A 172 -17.77 -1.09 5.96
CA ILE A 172 -18.02 -1.90 4.75
C ILE A 172 -16.71 -2.41 4.15
N THR A 173 -15.65 -1.59 4.11
CA THR A 173 -14.35 -2.04 3.59
C THR A 173 -13.74 -3.15 4.45
N CYS A 174 -13.93 -3.07 5.77
CA CYS A 174 -13.54 -4.11 6.73
C CYS A 174 -14.29 -5.44 6.51
N LEU A 175 -15.54 -5.40 6.06
CA LEU A 175 -16.29 -6.62 5.74
C LEU A 175 -16.04 -7.17 4.32
N SER A 176 -15.16 -6.52 3.55
CA SER A 176 -14.91 -6.92 2.17
C SER A 176 -14.10 -8.22 2.10
N LYS A 177 -14.77 -9.31 1.70
CA LYS A 177 -14.16 -10.61 1.41
C LYS A 177 -13.02 -10.50 0.39
N ARG A 178 -13.14 -9.60 -0.59
CA ARG A 178 -12.14 -9.42 -1.64
C ARG A 178 -10.84 -8.83 -1.08
N ILE A 179 -10.91 -7.86 -0.18
CA ILE A 179 -9.73 -7.23 0.42
C ILE A 179 -8.98 -8.25 1.29
N HIS A 180 -9.71 -8.97 2.14
CA HIS A 180 -9.17 -10.06 2.94
C HIS A 180 -8.48 -11.13 2.08
N SER A 181 -9.11 -11.51 0.97
CA SER A 181 -8.54 -12.49 0.06
C SER A 181 -7.26 -12.00 -0.62
N ILE A 182 -7.22 -10.75 -1.10
CA ILE A 182 -6.05 -10.15 -1.78
C ILE A 182 -4.86 -10.00 -0.81
N PHE A 183 -5.10 -9.42 0.36
CA PHE A 183 -4.03 -9.11 1.30
C PHE A 183 -3.57 -10.35 2.05
N VAL A 184 -4.48 -11.21 2.52
CA VAL A 184 -4.14 -12.24 3.51
C VAL A 184 -3.98 -13.62 2.90
N LEU A 185 -4.79 -13.97 1.89
CA LEU A 185 -4.84 -15.34 1.36
C LEU A 185 -3.99 -15.56 0.11
N ARG A 186 -3.71 -14.51 -0.66
CA ARG A 186 -3.05 -14.63 -1.99
C ARG A 186 -1.63 -14.07 -2.03
N LEU A 187 -1.19 -13.39 -0.97
CA LEU A 187 0.18 -12.86 -0.84
C LEU A 187 0.58 -11.93 -2.00
N PHE A 188 -0.38 -11.15 -2.52
CA PHE A 188 -0.17 -10.27 -3.67
C PHE A 188 0.67 -9.03 -3.34
N ASN A 189 1.43 -8.58 -4.32
CA ASN A 189 2.30 -7.40 -4.20
C ASN A 189 1.52 -6.08 -4.01
N ASP A 190 0.20 -6.10 -4.20
CA ASP A 190 -0.70 -4.99 -3.86
C ASP A 190 -0.62 -4.60 -2.40
N ALA A 191 -0.51 -5.57 -1.49
CA ALA A 191 -0.53 -5.29 -0.05
C ALA A 191 0.62 -4.37 0.39
N PRO A 192 1.90 -4.72 0.15
CA PRO A 192 3.03 -3.85 0.48
C PRO A 192 3.04 -2.54 -0.33
N ALA A 193 2.63 -2.57 -1.61
CA ALA A 193 2.59 -1.37 -2.44
C ALA A 193 1.57 -0.33 -1.92
N MET A 194 0.37 -0.77 -1.57
CA MET A 194 -0.67 0.11 -1.05
C MET A 194 -0.33 0.64 0.35
N LEU A 195 0.30 -0.18 1.21
CA LEU A 195 0.80 0.30 2.50
C LEU A 195 1.79 1.45 2.35
N LEU A 196 2.79 1.30 1.48
CA LEU A 196 3.76 2.37 1.22
C LEU A 196 3.10 3.61 0.59
N LEU A 197 2.14 3.43 -0.31
CA LEU A 197 1.37 4.54 -0.86
C LEU A 197 0.64 5.31 0.25
N TYR A 198 -0.14 4.66 1.10
CA TYR A 198 -0.86 5.37 2.16
C TYR A 198 0.08 5.95 3.22
N LEU A 199 1.22 5.31 3.48
CA LEU A 199 2.25 5.87 4.34
C LEU A 199 2.86 7.14 3.74
N SER A 200 3.09 7.19 2.41
CA SER A 200 3.53 8.41 1.73
C SER A 200 2.49 9.53 1.87
N MET A 201 1.20 9.23 1.70
CA MET A 201 0.11 10.18 1.91
C MET A 201 0.05 10.69 3.35
N TYR A 202 0.25 9.80 4.33
CA TYR A 202 0.35 10.17 5.73
C TYR A 202 1.52 11.13 5.99
N LEU A 203 2.69 10.87 5.40
CA LEU A 203 3.85 11.77 5.54
C LEU A 203 3.61 13.16 4.92
N PHE A 204 2.90 13.22 3.80
CA PHE A 204 2.50 14.49 3.19
C PHE A 204 1.47 15.25 4.04
N ALA A 205 0.44 14.57 4.53
CA ALA A 205 -0.71 15.20 5.19
C ALA A 205 -0.49 15.49 6.70
N CYS A 206 0.21 14.59 7.40
CA CYS A 206 0.34 14.61 8.85
C CYS A 206 1.69 15.15 9.31
N CYS A 207 2.76 14.87 8.58
CA CYS A 207 4.12 15.16 9.01
C CYS A 207 4.78 16.34 8.28
N ASP A 208 4.16 16.88 7.22
CA ASP A 208 4.76 17.87 6.29
C ASP A 208 6.15 17.44 5.77
N ALA A 209 6.41 16.13 5.74
CA ALA A 209 7.72 15.55 5.43
C ALA A 209 7.82 15.18 3.94
N TRP A 210 7.74 16.19 3.07
CA TRP A 210 7.59 16.00 1.62
C TRP A 210 8.71 15.21 0.95
N ALA A 211 9.97 15.45 1.31
CA ALA A 211 11.09 14.69 0.77
C ALA A 211 10.98 13.19 1.12
N LEU A 212 10.64 12.87 2.37
CA LEU A 212 10.47 11.48 2.82
C LEU A 212 9.23 10.85 2.18
N GLY A 213 8.13 11.59 2.07
CA GLY A 213 6.93 11.14 1.36
C GLY A 213 7.23 10.79 -0.10
N CYS A 214 8.04 11.59 -0.80
CA CYS A 214 8.50 11.29 -2.16
C CYS A 214 9.36 10.02 -2.23
N VAL A 215 10.26 9.81 -1.27
CA VAL A 215 11.04 8.55 -1.17
C VAL A 215 10.10 7.36 -1.01
N VAL A 216 9.18 7.41 -0.04
CA VAL A 216 8.24 6.31 0.25
C VAL A 216 7.28 6.06 -0.92
N PHE A 217 6.81 7.12 -1.58
CA PHE A 217 5.99 7.01 -2.80
C PHE A 217 6.77 6.32 -3.93
N SER A 218 8.03 6.68 -4.15
CA SER A 218 8.88 6.05 -5.16
C SER A 218 9.17 4.57 -4.81
N LEU A 219 9.32 4.24 -3.53
CA LEU A 219 9.40 2.84 -3.08
C LEU A 219 8.11 2.06 -3.41
N ALA A 220 6.93 2.65 -3.22
CA ALA A 220 5.66 2.03 -3.60
C ALA A 220 5.59 1.75 -5.11
N VAL A 221 5.95 2.73 -5.94
CA VAL A 221 6.04 2.57 -7.41
C VAL A 221 7.01 1.45 -7.79
N SER A 222 8.13 1.31 -7.06
CA SER A 222 9.12 0.27 -7.35
C SER A 222 8.61 -1.16 -7.11
N ILE A 223 7.55 -1.35 -6.33
CA ILE A 223 6.92 -2.66 -6.10
C ILE A 223 5.80 -2.90 -7.13
N LYS A 224 5.00 -1.87 -7.43
CA LYS A 224 3.90 -1.97 -8.37
C LYS A 224 3.69 -0.68 -9.13
N MET A 225 3.78 -0.77 -10.46
CA MET A 225 3.63 0.39 -11.35
C MET A 225 2.25 1.06 -11.26
N ASN A 226 1.19 0.35 -10.85
CA ASN A 226 -0.17 0.91 -10.74
C ASN A 226 -0.24 2.12 -9.78
N VAL A 227 0.72 2.24 -8.85
CA VAL A 227 0.83 3.40 -7.96
C VAL A 227 1.11 4.70 -8.73
N LEU A 228 1.66 4.63 -9.95
CA LEU A 228 1.84 5.79 -10.83
C LEU A 228 0.51 6.49 -11.18
N LEU A 229 -0.63 5.81 -11.07
CA LEU A 229 -1.94 6.44 -11.28
C LEU A 229 -2.20 7.61 -10.31
N PHE A 230 -1.53 7.61 -9.14
CA PHE A 230 -1.60 8.69 -8.16
C PHE A 230 -0.61 9.84 -8.43
N ALA A 231 0.33 9.68 -9.37
CA ALA A 231 1.37 10.66 -9.65
C ALA A 231 0.84 12.01 -10.18
N PRO A 232 -0.20 12.09 -11.04
CA PRO A 232 -0.77 13.37 -11.45
C PRO A 232 -1.33 14.17 -10.27
N GLY A 233 -2.02 13.50 -9.34
CA GLY A 233 -2.52 14.12 -8.11
C GLY A 233 -1.37 14.64 -7.24
N LEU A 234 -0.33 13.82 -7.03
CA LEU A 234 0.85 14.23 -6.26
C LEU A 234 1.59 15.42 -6.90
N LEU A 235 1.70 15.46 -8.23
CA LEU A 235 2.33 16.57 -8.95
C LEU A 235 1.61 17.89 -8.69
N LEU A 236 0.27 17.88 -8.71
CA LEU A 236 -0.53 19.06 -8.40
C LEU A 236 -0.30 19.53 -6.96
N LEU A 237 -0.27 18.61 -5.99
CA LEU A 237 0.02 18.91 -4.59
C LEU A 237 1.41 19.53 -4.40
N LEU A 238 2.43 19.00 -5.09
CA LEU A 238 3.79 19.53 -5.03
C LEU A 238 3.90 20.93 -5.64
N LEU A 239 3.23 21.18 -6.76
CA LEU A 239 3.19 22.52 -7.39
C LEU A 239 2.52 23.53 -6.47
N GLN A 240 1.38 23.17 -5.87
CA GLN A 240 0.67 24.03 -4.93
C GLN A 240 1.47 24.28 -3.64
N ARG A 241 2.18 23.27 -3.11
CA ARG A 241 2.99 23.42 -1.90
C ARG A 241 4.21 24.30 -2.10
N ASN A 242 4.98 24.05 -3.17
CA ASN A 242 6.28 24.68 -3.36
C ASN A 242 6.18 26.10 -3.93
N GLY A 243 5.05 26.45 -4.55
CA GLY A 243 4.81 27.73 -5.23
C GLY A 243 5.77 28.03 -6.40
N SER A 244 6.76 27.17 -6.62
CA SER A 244 7.84 27.33 -7.59
C SER A 244 8.12 26.00 -8.27
N LEU A 245 8.43 26.06 -9.57
CA LEU A 245 8.78 24.86 -10.36
C LEU A 245 10.05 24.20 -9.84
N LEU A 246 11.03 24.97 -9.36
CA LEU A 246 12.31 24.44 -8.87
C LEU A 246 12.14 23.55 -7.63
N GLY A 247 11.29 23.95 -6.68
CA GLY A 247 10.99 23.12 -5.50
C GLY A 247 10.35 21.78 -5.90
N THR A 248 9.44 21.81 -6.87
CA THR A 248 8.81 20.59 -7.40
C THR A 248 9.82 19.71 -8.14
N ILE A 249 10.70 20.30 -8.96
CA ILE A 249 11.77 19.56 -9.65
C ILE A 249 12.67 18.84 -8.65
N ARG A 250 13.00 19.46 -7.51
CA ARG A 250 13.79 18.79 -6.45
C ARG A 250 13.09 17.54 -5.90
N HIS A 251 11.79 17.59 -5.66
CA HIS A 251 11.02 16.45 -5.18
C HIS A 251 10.88 15.35 -6.25
N LEU A 252 10.68 15.73 -7.51
CA LEU A 252 10.67 14.79 -8.62
C LEU A 252 12.04 14.13 -8.83
N ALA A 253 13.14 14.89 -8.63
CA ALA A 253 14.49 14.36 -8.67
C ALA A 253 14.72 13.31 -7.57
N ILE A 254 14.18 13.51 -6.36
CA ILE A 254 14.23 12.48 -5.30
C ILE A 254 13.55 11.19 -5.77
N CYS A 255 12.34 11.29 -6.34
CA CYS A 255 11.65 10.11 -6.86
C CYS A 255 12.47 9.39 -7.94
N ALA A 256 13.04 10.15 -8.89
CA ALA A 256 13.86 9.62 -9.97
C ALA A 256 15.14 8.93 -9.46
N VAL A 257 15.83 9.53 -8.48
CA VAL A 257 17.03 8.94 -7.87
C VAL A 257 16.70 7.60 -7.23
N VAL A 258 15.59 7.48 -6.50
CA VAL A 258 15.16 6.20 -5.92
C VAL A 258 14.92 5.14 -7.01
N GLN A 259 14.27 5.50 -8.12
CA GLN A 259 14.05 4.56 -9.24
C GLN A 259 15.36 4.15 -9.92
N ILE A 260 16.31 5.08 -10.10
CA ILE A 260 17.62 4.77 -10.69
C ILE A 260 18.41 3.85 -9.78
N VAL A 261 18.46 4.13 -8.48
CA VAL A 261 19.19 3.32 -7.49
C VAL A 261 18.63 1.90 -7.43
N LEU A 262 17.31 1.76 -7.32
CA LEU A 262 16.68 0.43 -7.28
C LEU A 262 16.74 -0.28 -8.63
N GLY A 263 16.65 0.44 -9.75
CA GLY A 263 16.74 -0.14 -11.09
C GLY A 263 18.17 -0.41 -11.56
N TRP A 264 19.20 0.06 -10.84
CA TRP A 264 20.58 0.11 -11.33
C TRP A 264 21.13 -1.22 -11.90
N PRO A 265 20.90 -2.40 -11.26
CA PRO A 265 21.40 -3.67 -11.78
C PRO A 265 20.86 -4.02 -13.17
N PHE A 266 19.65 -3.54 -13.48
CA PHE A 266 18.96 -3.79 -14.75
C PHE A 266 19.22 -2.68 -15.75
N LEU A 267 19.26 -1.43 -15.29
CA LEU A 267 19.55 -0.26 -16.12
C LEU A 267 20.98 -0.27 -16.69
N SER A 268 21.95 -0.80 -15.94
CA SER A 268 23.35 -0.90 -16.39
C SER A 268 23.59 -2.00 -17.42
N THR A 269 22.73 -3.03 -17.47
CA THR A 269 22.93 -4.22 -18.33
C THR A 269 21.91 -4.26 -19.48
N TYR A 270 20.62 -4.11 -19.18
CA TYR A 270 19.50 -4.21 -20.13
C TYR A 270 18.47 -3.08 -19.94
N PRO A 271 18.83 -1.80 -20.15
CA PRO A 271 17.98 -0.66 -19.84
C PRO A 271 16.65 -0.64 -20.61
N VAL A 272 16.69 -1.00 -21.90
CA VAL A 272 15.49 -1.00 -22.75
C VAL A 272 14.50 -2.09 -22.33
N SER A 273 15.02 -3.28 -21.99
CA SER A 273 14.22 -4.40 -21.49
C SER A 273 13.54 -4.02 -20.18
N TYR A 274 14.31 -3.48 -19.22
CA TYR A 274 13.82 -3.03 -17.94
C TYR A 274 12.69 -2.00 -18.08
N ILE A 275 12.93 -0.90 -18.78
CA ILE A 275 11.94 0.20 -18.87
C ILE A 275 10.66 -0.28 -19.55
N LYS A 276 10.76 -1.02 -20.66
CA LYS A 276 9.58 -1.48 -21.41
C LYS A 276 8.75 -2.50 -20.64
N LYS A 277 9.38 -3.41 -19.88
CA LYS A 277 8.67 -4.47 -19.17
C LYS A 277 8.19 -4.05 -17.79
N ALA A 278 9.02 -3.33 -17.03
CA ALA A 278 8.65 -2.85 -15.70
C ALA A 278 7.56 -1.77 -15.73
N PHE A 279 7.47 -0.99 -16.82
CA PHE A 279 6.51 0.10 -17.00
C PHE A 279 5.72 -0.06 -18.31
N GLU A 280 5.14 -1.25 -18.52
CA GLU A 280 4.35 -1.57 -19.71
C GLU A 280 2.95 -0.92 -19.62
N PHE A 281 2.77 0.24 -20.26
CA PHE A 281 1.51 1.00 -20.26
C PHE A 281 0.41 0.39 -21.14
N ASP A 282 0.75 -0.54 -22.03
CA ASP A 282 -0.17 -1.18 -22.98
C ASP A 282 -1.05 -2.28 -22.34
N ARG A 283 -0.88 -2.55 -21.04
CA ARG A 283 -1.75 -3.48 -20.34
C ARG A 283 -3.15 -2.89 -20.26
N VAL A 284 -4.11 -3.65 -20.79
CA VAL A 284 -5.55 -3.37 -20.93
C VAL A 284 -6.27 -2.99 -19.61
N GLY A 285 -5.56 -2.90 -18.48
CA GLY A 285 -6.02 -2.35 -17.20
C GLY A 285 -5.85 -0.83 -17.04
N VAL A 286 -5.20 -0.12 -17.98
CA VAL A 286 -5.30 1.35 -18.11
C VAL A 286 -6.50 1.70 -19.01
N GLY A 287 -7.60 0.96 -18.87
CA GLY A 287 -8.90 1.45 -19.29
C GLY A 287 -9.19 2.68 -18.45
N VAL A 288 -9.21 3.83 -19.11
CA VAL A 288 -9.58 5.15 -18.60
C VAL A 288 -11.00 5.09 -18.03
N THR A 289 -11.17 4.47 -16.86
CA THR A 289 -12.26 4.80 -15.97
C THR A 289 -11.65 5.81 -15.04
N PHE A 290 -11.84 7.09 -15.37
CA PHE A 290 -11.60 8.19 -14.44
C PHE A 290 -12.14 7.76 -13.08
N VAL A 291 -11.26 7.46 -12.13
CA VAL A 291 -11.63 7.55 -10.71
C VAL A 291 -12.19 8.96 -10.59
N PRO A 292 -13.43 9.17 -10.15
CA PRO A 292 -14.01 10.50 -10.11
C PRO A 292 -13.10 11.37 -9.23
N PHE A 293 -12.32 12.22 -9.88
CA PHE A 293 -11.35 13.14 -9.28
C PHE A 293 -12.02 14.15 -8.34
N GLY A 294 -13.35 14.13 -8.19
CA GLY A 294 -14.08 14.96 -7.25
C GLY A 294 -13.66 14.76 -5.79
N TYR A 295 -13.30 13.54 -5.38
CA TYR A 295 -12.82 13.30 -4.00
C TYR A 295 -11.33 13.62 -3.81
N ILE A 296 -10.48 13.41 -4.84
CA ILE A 296 -9.05 13.76 -4.78
C ILE A 296 -8.85 15.27 -4.90
N GLY A 297 -9.73 16.00 -5.61
CA GLY A 297 -9.72 17.45 -5.67
C GLY A 297 -10.10 18.10 -4.35
N LEU A 298 -11.19 17.65 -3.71
CA LEU A 298 -11.60 18.11 -2.38
C LEU A 298 -10.56 17.76 -1.30
N VAL A 299 -10.07 16.51 -1.29
CA VAL A 299 -9.04 16.08 -0.34
C VAL A 299 -7.68 16.75 -0.65
N GLY A 300 -7.40 17.07 -1.90
CA GLY A 300 -6.17 17.74 -2.34
C GLY A 300 -6.15 19.22 -1.97
N GLU A 301 -7.22 19.97 -2.25
CA GLU A 301 -7.38 21.35 -1.79
C GLU A 301 -7.42 21.42 -0.26
N GLU A 302 -8.08 20.47 0.40
CA GLU A 302 -8.14 20.45 1.87
C GLU A 302 -6.82 20.02 2.53
N MET A 303 -6.08 19.05 1.97
CA MET A 303 -4.74 18.71 2.41
C MET A 303 -3.80 19.91 2.23
N VAL A 304 -3.86 20.59 1.08
CA VAL A 304 -3.00 21.73 0.77
C VAL A 304 -3.27 22.92 1.67
N GLU A 305 -4.53 23.20 2.01
CA GLU A 305 -4.84 24.25 2.99
C GLU A 305 -4.51 23.84 4.43
N CYS A 306 -4.61 22.55 4.79
CA CYS A 306 -4.15 22.05 6.09
C CYS A 306 -2.62 22.24 6.24
N ILE A 307 -1.89 22.10 5.12
CA ILE A 307 -0.44 22.34 5.04
C ILE A 307 -0.12 23.84 5.09
N HIS A 308 -0.90 24.70 4.44
CA HIS A 308 -0.76 26.16 4.57
C HIS A 308 -1.10 26.69 5.98
N GLY A 309 -2.01 26.03 6.69
CA GLY A 309 -2.34 26.35 8.10
C GLY A 309 -1.18 26.10 9.06
N SER A 310 -0.34 25.08 8.80
CA SER A 310 0.83 24.78 9.63
C SER A 310 2.02 25.71 9.37
N ALA A 311 2.08 26.34 8.20
CA ALA A 311 3.16 27.26 7.82
C ALA A 311 2.97 28.70 8.34
N LYS A 312 1.81 29.03 8.93
CA LYS A 312 1.54 30.37 9.52
C LYS A 312 1.76 30.44 11.03
N THR A 313 2.27 29.37 11.65
CA THR A 313 2.59 29.29 13.09
C THR A 313 4.06 28.97 13.37
N GLY A 314 4.95 29.28 12.42
CA GLY A 314 6.41 29.22 12.59
C GLY A 314 7.05 30.56 12.26
#